data_AF-A0A255ZE36-F1
#
_entry.id   AF-A0A255ZE36-F1
#
_cell.length_a   1.000
_cell.length_b   1.000
_cell.length_c   1.000
_cell.angle_alpha   90.00
_cell.angle_beta   90.00
_cell.angle_gamma   90.00
#
_symmetry.space_group_name_H-M   'P 1'
#
loop_
_entity.id
_entity.type
_entity.pdbx_description
1 polymer ?
#
loop_
_entity_poly.entity_id
_entity_poly.type
_entity_poly.pdbx_seq_one_letter_code
_entity_poly.pdbx_strand_id
1 'polypeptide(L)'
;MYNNIPELLRKEAVQRLFATNTFNNSWIIWKPEIQRILGDNFDENALLNLGDFLTQIFRTTGTSGRGQGELSGGGAAWESLICWYINLCTVGSRIVAVKKMSLVPEPIRDAITVNYGNFGCNTESDITILIFPNLPEYTQDINTLNIQNNQNQELPVLNRNGKLNLNALNFLASRDFQQYEIGIIQCKTNWNDNAQIPMLWDMIYSAGGFRGRNITIGKNGYSIQNIHQFTYSFVTVPSNQNQNYSSNQVAVKRVTNLSGGNYWGQPTEQHVAKSIKEIFTNNFNNGTSGIRNGIRNAIPKFNPNQVLSYFDII
;
A
#
# COMPACT_ATOMS: atom_id res chain seq x y z
N MET A 1 -21.17 -5.53 -3.30
CA MET A 1 -19.88 -5.76 -2.60
C MET A 1 -18.75 -4.92 -3.20
N TYR A 2 -18.59 -4.87 -4.53
CA TYR A 2 -17.50 -4.12 -5.19
C TYR A 2 -17.84 -2.66 -5.57
N ASN A 3 -18.85 -2.08 -4.94
CA ASN A 3 -19.38 -0.76 -5.28
C ASN A 3 -19.56 0.07 -4.01
N ASN A 4 -18.48 0.21 -3.24
CA ASN A 4 -18.40 1.01 -2.01
C ASN A 4 -17.16 1.92 -2.08
N ILE A 5 -17.00 2.82 -1.10
CA ILE A 5 -15.90 3.80 -1.09
C ILE A 5 -14.50 3.14 -1.18
N PRO A 6 -14.16 2.12 -0.36
CA PRO A 6 -12.87 1.42 -0.47
C PRO A 6 -12.61 0.85 -1.88
N GLU A 7 -13.61 0.24 -2.51
CA GLU A 7 -13.47 -0.38 -3.83
C GLU A 7 -13.30 0.65 -4.96
N LEU A 8 -13.98 1.79 -4.87
CA LEU A 8 -13.76 2.90 -5.80
C LEU A 8 -12.33 3.45 -5.68
N LEU A 9 -11.85 3.65 -4.46
CA LEU A 9 -10.48 4.13 -4.23
C LEU A 9 -9.46 3.10 -4.71
N ARG A 10 -9.68 1.80 -4.45
CA ARG A 10 -8.84 0.70 -4.91
C ARG A 10 -8.74 0.67 -6.43
N LYS A 11 -9.88 0.77 -7.12
CA LYS A 11 -9.92 0.85 -8.58
C LYS A 11 -9.10 2.03 -9.09
N GLU A 12 -9.28 3.22 -8.53
CA GLU A 12 -8.48 4.40 -8.92
C GLU A 12 -6.98 4.22 -8.63
N ALA A 13 -6.63 3.65 -7.49
CA ALA A 13 -5.25 3.42 -7.10
C ALA A 13 -4.56 2.46 -8.07
N VAL A 14 -5.19 1.33 -8.41
CA VAL A 14 -4.66 0.32 -9.32
C VAL A 14 -4.59 0.82 -10.76
N GLN A 15 -5.66 1.44 -11.28
CA GLN A 15 -5.67 1.97 -12.65
C GLN A 15 -4.58 3.03 -12.88
N ARG A 16 -4.25 3.82 -11.85
CA ARG A 16 -3.14 4.78 -11.94
C ARG A 16 -1.76 4.14 -12.04
N LEU A 17 -1.58 2.90 -11.57
CA LEU A 17 -0.33 2.17 -11.77
C LEU A 17 -0.15 1.88 -13.26
N PHE A 18 -1.17 1.31 -13.90
CA PHE A 18 -1.22 0.98 -15.33
C PHE A 18 -1.13 2.19 -16.26
N ALA A 19 -1.48 3.38 -15.77
CA ALA A 19 -1.34 4.64 -16.51
C ALA A 19 0.12 5.15 -16.57
N THR A 20 1.05 4.56 -15.82
CA THR A 20 2.47 4.94 -15.87
C THR A 20 3.23 4.07 -16.87
N ASN A 21 4.05 4.70 -17.72
CA ASN A 21 4.86 3.99 -18.73
C ASN A 21 5.73 2.90 -18.10
N THR A 22 6.37 3.19 -16.97
CA THR A 22 7.25 2.24 -16.27
C THR A 22 6.50 0.96 -15.88
N PHE A 23 5.36 1.07 -15.20
CA PHE A 23 4.62 -0.12 -14.78
C PHE A 23 3.98 -0.83 -15.98
N ASN A 24 3.42 -0.10 -16.94
CA ASN A 24 2.80 -0.66 -18.14
C ASN A 24 3.81 -1.50 -18.96
N ASN A 25 5.00 -0.95 -19.22
CA ASN A 25 6.05 -1.66 -19.95
C ASN A 25 6.54 -2.91 -19.20
N SER A 26 6.72 -2.81 -17.88
CA SER A 26 7.07 -3.97 -17.05
C SER A 26 5.96 -5.02 -17.02
N TRP A 27 4.70 -4.60 -17.02
CA TRP A 27 3.53 -5.49 -16.94
C TRP A 27 3.42 -6.45 -18.11
N ILE A 28 3.82 -6.02 -19.31
CA ILE A 28 3.88 -6.88 -20.52
C ILE A 28 4.73 -8.14 -20.27
N ILE A 29 5.76 -8.04 -19.43
CA ILE A 29 6.65 -9.16 -19.06
C ILE A 29 6.18 -9.84 -17.76
N TRP A 30 5.71 -9.07 -16.78
CA TRP A 30 5.28 -9.60 -15.49
C TRP A 30 3.98 -10.41 -15.57
N LYS A 31 3.00 -10.00 -16.36
CA LYS A 31 1.70 -10.69 -16.46
C LYS A 31 1.87 -12.16 -16.92
N PRO A 32 2.61 -12.47 -18.01
CA PRO A 32 2.87 -13.86 -18.38
C PRO A 32 3.59 -14.67 -17.30
N GLU A 33 4.55 -14.08 -16.58
CA GLU A 33 5.26 -14.78 -15.51
C GLU A 33 4.35 -15.03 -14.29
N ILE A 34 3.50 -14.06 -13.93
CA ILE A 34 2.47 -14.21 -12.90
C ILE A 34 1.51 -15.34 -13.29
N GLN A 35 1.01 -15.35 -14.52
CA GLN A 35 0.11 -16.38 -15.03
C GLN A 35 0.79 -17.77 -15.03
N ARG A 36 2.08 -17.84 -15.38
CA ARG A 36 2.87 -19.08 -15.30
C ARG A 36 3.00 -19.59 -13.86
N ILE A 37 3.19 -18.70 -12.88
CA ILE A 37 3.30 -19.06 -11.45
C ILE A 37 1.94 -19.51 -10.90
N LEU A 38 0.86 -18.84 -11.28
CA LEU A 38 -0.50 -19.13 -10.82
C LEU A 38 -1.08 -20.41 -11.45
N GLY A 39 -0.80 -20.65 -12.73
CA GLY A 39 -1.42 -21.71 -13.53
C GLY A 39 -2.88 -21.40 -13.90
N ASP A 40 -3.49 -22.31 -14.66
CA ASP A 40 -4.79 -22.07 -15.32
C ASP A 40 -6.00 -22.03 -14.36
N ASN A 41 -5.86 -22.56 -13.13
CA ASN A 41 -6.94 -22.67 -12.14
C ASN A 41 -6.45 -22.32 -10.73
N PHE A 42 -5.94 -21.10 -10.56
CA PHE A 42 -5.45 -20.65 -9.27
C PHE A 42 -6.59 -20.40 -8.26
N ASP A 43 -6.31 -20.68 -6.99
CA ASP A 43 -7.20 -20.44 -5.85
C ASP A 43 -6.73 -19.22 -5.03
N GLU A 44 -7.40 -18.95 -3.91
CA GLU A 44 -7.01 -17.86 -3.03
C GLU A 44 -5.61 -18.03 -2.40
N ASN A 45 -5.13 -19.27 -2.24
CA ASN A 45 -3.83 -19.54 -1.65
C ASN A 45 -2.73 -19.30 -2.68
N ALA A 46 -2.95 -19.67 -3.94
CA ALA A 46 -2.04 -19.38 -5.04
C ALA A 46 -1.84 -17.86 -5.20
N LEU A 47 -2.93 -17.07 -5.14
CA LEU A 47 -2.83 -15.61 -5.15
C LEU A 47 -2.08 -15.04 -3.95
N LEU A 48 -2.34 -15.53 -2.73
CA LEU A 48 -1.58 -15.10 -1.56
C LEU A 48 -0.10 -15.49 -1.67
N ASN A 49 0.19 -16.70 -2.11
CA ASN A 49 1.55 -17.21 -2.26
C ASN A 49 2.34 -16.52 -3.36
N LEU A 50 1.69 -15.79 -4.29
CA LEU A 50 2.36 -14.91 -5.24
C LEU A 50 3.31 -13.91 -4.54
N GLY A 51 3.03 -13.55 -3.28
CA GLY A 51 3.89 -12.72 -2.44
C GLY A 51 5.33 -13.26 -2.31
N ASP A 52 5.49 -14.59 -2.29
CA ASP A 52 6.80 -15.25 -2.20
C ASP A 52 7.60 -15.16 -3.51
N PHE A 53 6.98 -14.73 -4.62
CA PHE A 53 7.59 -14.71 -5.94
C PHE A 53 7.75 -13.29 -6.51
N LEU A 54 7.30 -12.25 -5.81
CA LEU A 54 7.33 -10.88 -6.35
C LEU A 54 8.75 -10.40 -6.68
N THR A 55 9.76 -10.80 -5.91
CA THR A 55 11.17 -10.48 -6.24
C THR A 55 11.62 -11.15 -7.53
N GLN A 56 11.24 -12.40 -7.76
CA GLN A 56 11.53 -13.10 -9.01
C GLN A 56 10.85 -12.40 -10.19
N ILE A 57 9.54 -12.11 -10.07
CA ILE A 57 8.76 -11.42 -11.09
C ILE A 57 9.40 -10.07 -11.42
N PHE A 58 9.67 -9.25 -10.40
CA PHE A 58 10.29 -7.93 -10.56
C PHE A 58 11.63 -8.01 -11.32
N ARG A 59 12.45 -9.03 -11.04
CA ARG A 59 13.77 -9.21 -11.67
C ARG A 59 13.70 -9.63 -13.14
N THR A 60 12.57 -10.10 -13.65
CA THR A 60 12.43 -10.44 -15.10
C THR A 60 12.58 -9.22 -16.01
N THR A 61 12.36 -8.02 -15.48
CA THR A 61 12.55 -6.74 -16.19
C THR A 61 13.83 -6.00 -15.79
N GLY A 62 14.67 -6.60 -14.93
CA GLY A 62 15.94 -6.01 -14.51
C GLY A 62 17.07 -6.36 -15.48
N THR A 63 17.60 -5.37 -16.21
CA THR A 63 18.76 -5.55 -17.09
C THR A 63 20.07 -5.72 -16.31
N SER A 64 20.91 -6.64 -16.78
CA SER A 64 22.31 -6.77 -16.37
C SER A 64 23.15 -5.65 -17.00
N GLY A 65 23.59 -4.66 -16.21
CA GLY A 65 24.46 -3.57 -16.64
C GLY A 65 23.82 -2.19 -16.40
N ARG A 66 24.30 -1.45 -15.41
CA ARG A 66 23.60 -0.36 -14.72
C ARG A 66 23.83 1.03 -15.34
N GLY A 67 22.75 1.77 -15.67
CA GLY A 67 22.75 3.23 -15.86
C GLY A 67 22.00 3.98 -14.75
N GLN A 68 22.41 5.22 -14.42
CA GLN A 68 21.87 6.00 -13.28
C GLN A 68 20.38 6.40 -13.43
N GLY A 69 19.89 6.59 -14.67
CA GLY A 69 18.48 6.89 -14.96
C GLY A 69 17.53 5.69 -14.80
N GLU A 70 18.07 4.46 -14.77
CA GLU A 70 17.30 3.22 -14.61
C GLU A 70 17.05 2.90 -13.12
N LEU A 71 17.82 3.50 -12.21
CA LEU A 71 17.69 3.33 -10.75
C LEU A 71 16.37 3.89 -10.20
N SER A 72 15.91 5.04 -10.70
CA SER A 72 14.63 5.65 -10.29
C SER A 72 13.43 4.92 -10.89
N GLY A 73 13.55 4.42 -12.13
CA GLY A 73 12.55 3.58 -12.77
C GLY A 73 12.33 2.26 -12.04
N GLY A 74 13.41 1.60 -11.60
CA GLY A 74 13.34 0.35 -10.84
C GLY A 74 12.64 0.49 -9.49
N GLY A 75 12.92 1.57 -8.74
CA GLY A 75 12.20 1.88 -7.50
C GLY A 75 10.70 2.06 -7.73
N ALA A 76 10.34 2.93 -8.67
CA ALA A 76 8.94 3.21 -9.01
C ALA A 76 8.18 1.96 -9.48
N ALA A 77 8.85 1.06 -10.22
CA ALA A 77 8.30 -0.21 -10.67
C ALA A 77 8.03 -1.17 -9.50
N TRP A 78 9.00 -1.31 -8.57
CA TRP A 78 8.87 -2.16 -7.38
C TRP A 78 7.71 -1.71 -6.48
N GLU A 79 7.64 -0.41 -6.19
CA GLU A 79 6.54 0.20 -5.43
C GLU A 79 5.18 -0.11 -6.05
N SER A 80 5.07 0.01 -7.37
CA SER A 80 3.83 -0.25 -8.08
C SER A 80 3.45 -1.73 -8.05
N LEU A 81 4.41 -2.65 -8.16
CA LEU A 81 4.16 -4.09 -8.04
C LEU A 81 3.65 -4.47 -6.63
N ILE A 82 4.26 -3.93 -5.58
CA ILE A 82 3.80 -4.13 -4.20
C ILE A 82 2.40 -3.54 -3.98
N CYS A 83 2.16 -2.31 -4.47
CA CYS A 83 0.86 -1.66 -4.37
C CYS A 83 -0.25 -2.45 -5.09
N TRP A 84 0.05 -2.98 -6.28
CA TRP A 84 -0.86 -3.85 -7.03
C TRP A 84 -1.17 -5.14 -6.26
N TYR A 85 -0.13 -5.83 -5.78
CA TYR A 85 -0.27 -7.11 -5.06
C TYR A 85 -1.09 -6.97 -3.76
N ILE A 86 -0.83 -5.92 -2.98
CA ILE A 86 -1.59 -5.68 -1.74
C ILE A 86 -3.07 -5.45 -2.08
N ASN A 87 -3.37 -4.57 -3.04
CA ASN A 87 -4.76 -4.32 -3.44
C ASN A 87 -5.46 -5.57 -3.99
N LEU A 88 -4.75 -6.42 -4.73
CA LEU A 88 -5.27 -7.68 -5.26
C LEU A 88 -5.67 -8.63 -4.12
N CYS A 89 -4.81 -8.76 -3.10
CA CYS A 89 -5.08 -9.63 -1.96
C CYS A 89 -6.14 -9.05 -1.00
N THR A 90 -6.34 -7.73 -0.99
CA THR A 90 -7.30 -7.06 -0.10
C THR A 90 -8.62 -6.69 -0.78
N VAL A 91 -8.90 -7.22 -1.97
CA VAL A 91 -10.20 -7.05 -2.63
C VAL A 91 -11.35 -7.49 -1.70
N GLY A 92 -12.45 -6.74 -1.74
CA GLY A 92 -13.65 -6.98 -0.93
C GLY A 92 -13.50 -6.52 0.53
N SER A 93 -12.33 -5.99 0.92
CA SER A 93 -12.06 -5.55 2.28
C SER A 93 -12.04 -4.01 2.41
N ARG A 94 -11.91 -3.54 3.65
CA ARG A 94 -11.72 -2.12 3.98
C ARG A 94 -10.27 -1.65 3.84
N ILE A 95 -9.38 -2.48 3.31
CA ILE A 95 -7.93 -2.21 3.23
C ILE A 95 -7.58 -1.79 1.79
N VAL A 96 -7.07 -0.58 1.60
CA VAL A 96 -6.69 -0.05 0.28
C VAL A 96 -5.24 0.44 0.31
N ALA A 97 -4.44 -0.01 -0.64
CA ALA A 97 -3.08 0.49 -0.83
C ALA A 97 -3.06 1.61 -1.89
N VAL A 98 -2.41 2.72 -1.56
CA VAL A 98 -2.37 3.92 -2.41
C VAL A 98 -0.93 4.37 -2.55
N LYS A 99 -0.42 4.38 -3.78
CA LYS A 99 0.91 4.92 -4.10
C LYS A 99 0.90 6.44 -4.22
N LYS A 100 -0.12 7.01 -4.87
CA LYS A 100 -0.13 8.44 -5.21
C LYS A 100 -0.79 9.25 -4.10
N MET A 101 -0.02 10.10 -3.42
CA MET A 101 -0.48 10.94 -2.31
C MET A 101 -1.70 11.82 -2.64
N SER A 102 -1.94 12.16 -3.92
CA SER A 102 -3.14 12.89 -4.34
C SER A 102 -4.45 12.13 -4.12
N LEU A 103 -4.41 10.80 -3.94
CA LEU A 103 -5.57 9.96 -3.66
C LEU A 103 -5.81 9.74 -2.16
N VAL A 104 -4.84 10.07 -1.33
CA VAL A 104 -4.96 9.93 0.13
C VAL A 104 -5.82 11.09 0.67
N PRO A 105 -6.83 10.83 1.53
CA PRO A 105 -7.65 11.87 2.13
C PRO A 105 -6.82 12.89 2.89
N GLU A 106 -7.15 14.16 2.78
CA GLU A 106 -6.38 15.25 3.38
C GLU A 106 -6.12 15.09 4.88
N PRO A 107 -7.11 14.74 5.74
CA PRO A 107 -6.86 14.45 7.15
C PRO A 107 -5.75 13.43 7.40
N ILE A 108 -5.68 12.41 6.55
CA ILE A 108 -4.68 11.34 6.64
C ILE A 108 -3.32 11.84 6.16
N ARG A 109 -3.27 12.58 5.05
CA ARG A 109 -2.03 13.21 4.56
C ARG A 109 -1.43 14.14 5.60
N ASP A 110 -2.28 14.92 6.26
CA ASP A 110 -1.89 15.88 7.27
C ASP A 110 -1.34 15.16 8.50
N ALA A 111 -1.97 14.05 8.90
CA ALA A 111 -1.52 13.23 10.02
C ALA A 111 -0.11 12.66 9.83
N ILE A 112 0.20 12.19 8.62
CA ILE A 112 1.50 11.58 8.28
C ILE A 112 2.55 12.60 7.85
N THR A 113 2.21 13.90 7.79
CA THR A 113 3.19 14.93 7.43
C THR A 113 4.24 15.07 8.51
N VAL A 114 5.50 14.97 8.11
CA VAL A 114 6.63 15.33 8.96
C VAL A 114 7.07 16.75 8.61
N ASN A 115 7.08 17.64 9.59
CA ASN A 115 7.47 19.03 9.41
C ASN A 115 8.88 19.27 9.91
N TYR A 116 9.68 19.98 9.12
CA TYR A 116 10.99 20.53 9.48
C TYR A 116 10.84 22.04 9.61
N GLY A 117 10.55 22.53 10.82
CA GLY A 117 10.09 23.90 11.03
C GLY A 117 8.81 24.16 10.24
N ASN A 118 8.86 25.10 9.29
CA ASN A 118 7.71 25.45 8.44
C ASN A 118 7.62 24.64 7.14
N PHE A 119 8.55 23.70 6.90
CA PHE A 119 8.57 22.87 5.71
C PHE A 119 7.91 21.50 5.99
N GLY A 120 6.71 21.28 5.46
CA GLY A 120 6.02 20.00 5.53
C GLY A 120 6.49 19.04 4.43
N CYS A 121 6.81 17.81 4.82
CA CYS A 121 7.29 16.76 3.92
C CYS A 121 6.40 15.52 3.99
N ASN A 122 5.88 15.12 2.83
CA ASN A 122 5.10 13.88 2.62
C ASN A 122 5.76 12.96 1.57
N THR A 123 6.98 13.28 1.13
CA THR A 123 7.61 12.64 -0.03
C THR A 123 8.22 11.28 0.29
N GLU A 124 8.22 10.86 1.56
CA GLU A 124 8.89 9.63 1.96
C GLU A 124 8.00 8.38 1.83
N SER A 125 6.70 8.51 2.01
CA SER A 125 5.80 7.36 1.93
C SER A 125 5.66 6.89 0.49
N ASP A 126 6.24 5.72 0.17
CA ASP A 126 6.08 5.13 -1.17
C ASP A 126 4.65 4.58 -1.36
N ILE A 127 4.11 3.91 -0.33
CA ILE A 127 2.74 3.40 -0.32
C ILE A 127 2.09 3.75 1.02
N THR A 128 0.87 4.28 0.94
CA THR A 128 -0.02 4.50 2.09
C THR A 128 -1.12 3.45 2.08
N ILE A 129 -1.25 2.69 3.16
CA ILE A 129 -2.34 1.76 3.43
C ILE A 129 -3.39 2.48 4.23
N LEU A 130 -4.63 2.42 3.76
CA LEU A 130 -5.81 2.93 4.44
C LEU A 130 -6.68 1.75 4.86
N ILE A 131 -6.92 1.62 6.16
CA ILE A 131 -7.96 0.74 6.68
C ILE A 131 -9.11 1.64 7.12
N PHE A 132 -10.12 1.70 6.26
CA PHE A 132 -11.33 2.49 6.48
C PHE A 132 -12.09 1.99 7.69
N PRO A 133 -12.74 2.81 8.52
CA PRO A 133 -13.58 2.38 9.64
C PRO A 133 -14.67 1.37 9.24
N ASN A 134 -15.11 0.53 10.17
CA ASN A 134 -16.21 -0.41 9.94
C ASN A 134 -17.58 0.28 10.13
N LEU A 135 -17.83 1.31 9.33
CA LEU A 135 -19.06 2.11 9.36
C LEU A 135 -19.89 1.90 8.08
N PRO A 136 -21.21 2.12 8.14
CA PRO A 136 -22.11 1.98 6.99
C PRO A 136 -21.64 2.71 5.73
N GLU A 137 -21.12 3.92 5.89
CA GLU A 137 -20.69 4.77 4.77
C GLU A 137 -19.53 4.18 3.96
N TYR A 138 -18.73 3.30 4.55
CA TYR A 138 -17.61 2.65 3.87
C TYR A 138 -17.93 1.23 3.39
N THR A 139 -19.04 0.65 3.84
CA THR A 139 -19.36 -0.77 3.59
C THR A 139 -20.58 -0.97 2.71
N GLN A 140 -21.50 0.00 2.66
CA GLN A 140 -22.70 -0.03 1.84
C GLN A 140 -22.44 0.34 0.37
N ASP A 141 -23.42 0.04 -0.48
CA ASP A 141 -23.38 0.40 -1.89
C ASP A 141 -23.43 1.93 -2.06
N ILE A 142 -22.56 2.50 -2.88
CA ILE A 142 -22.49 3.96 -3.07
C ILE A 142 -23.80 4.57 -3.58
N ASN A 143 -24.63 3.79 -4.29
CA ASN A 143 -25.90 4.30 -4.83
C ASN A 143 -26.95 4.53 -3.74
N THR A 144 -26.75 3.97 -2.55
CA THR A 144 -27.62 4.17 -1.38
C THR A 144 -27.04 5.15 -0.37
N LEU A 145 -25.81 5.62 -0.58
CA LEU A 145 -25.14 6.53 0.35
C LEU A 145 -25.67 7.96 0.19
N ASN A 146 -26.04 8.56 1.31
CA ASN A 146 -26.32 9.99 1.42
C ASN A 146 -25.36 10.58 2.45
N ILE A 147 -24.39 11.37 1.99
CA ILE A 147 -23.43 12.05 2.85
C ILE A 147 -23.83 13.52 2.88
N GLN A 148 -24.01 14.07 4.08
CA GLN A 148 -24.29 15.48 4.27
C GLN A 148 -23.19 16.11 5.12
N ASN A 149 -22.78 17.32 4.75
CA ASN A 149 -21.87 18.10 5.57
C ASN A 149 -22.59 18.73 6.77
N ASN A 150 -21.84 19.43 7.62
CA ASN A 150 -22.37 20.10 8.82
C ASN A 150 -23.40 21.22 8.52
N GLN A 151 -23.58 21.60 7.25
CA GLN A 151 -24.56 22.57 6.77
C GLN A 151 -25.75 21.90 6.06
N ASN A 152 -25.90 20.58 6.21
CA ASN A 152 -26.91 19.76 5.52
C ASN A 152 -26.82 19.81 3.98
N GLN A 153 -25.66 20.18 3.43
CA GLN A 153 -25.43 20.12 2.00
C GLN A 153 -24.97 18.71 1.61
N GLU A 154 -25.59 18.16 0.58
CA GLU A 154 -25.23 16.85 0.05
C GLU A 154 -23.82 16.86 -0.56
N LEU A 155 -23.03 15.86 -0.17
CA LEU A 155 -21.70 15.60 -0.70
C LEU A 155 -21.76 14.33 -1.56
N PRO A 156 -21.89 14.45 -2.90
CA PRO A 156 -21.99 13.27 -3.75
C PRO A 156 -20.68 12.46 -3.67
N VAL A 157 -20.81 11.14 -3.50
CA VAL A 157 -19.67 10.21 -3.42
C VAL A 157 -18.86 10.18 -4.72
N LEU A 158 -19.53 10.39 -5.85
CA LEU A 158 -18.91 10.47 -7.17
C LEU A 158 -18.87 11.92 -7.67
N ASN A 159 -17.78 12.27 -8.35
CA ASN A 159 -17.72 13.49 -9.14
C ASN A 159 -18.42 13.29 -10.51
N ARG A 160 -18.51 14.37 -11.29
CA ARG A 160 -19.17 14.37 -12.61
C ARG A 160 -18.58 13.36 -13.61
N ASN A 161 -17.34 12.92 -13.40
CA ASN A 161 -16.66 11.95 -14.26
C ASN A 161 -16.81 10.51 -13.76
N GLY A 162 -17.69 10.26 -12.78
CA GLY A 162 -17.90 8.94 -12.17
C GLY A 162 -16.73 8.44 -11.32
N LYS A 163 -15.81 9.35 -10.93
CA LYS A 163 -14.67 9.06 -10.06
C LYS A 163 -14.99 9.43 -8.61
N LEU A 164 -14.27 8.85 -7.66
CA LEU A 164 -14.46 9.15 -6.24
C LEU A 164 -14.26 10.65 -5.98
N ASN A 165 -15.22 11.26 -5.30
CA ASN A 165 -15.16 12.65 -4.91
C ASN A 165 -14.30 12.78 -3.63
N LEU A 166 -13.08 13.29 -3.80
CA LEU A 166 -12.16 13.49 -2.69
C LEU A 166 -12.71 14.45 -1.61
N ASN A 167 -13.64 15.36 -1.93
CA ASN A 167 -14.24 16.23 -0.92
C ASN A 167 -15.15 15.43 0.02
N ALA A 168 -15.96 14.50 -0.52
CA ALA A 168 -16.78 13.60 0.28
C ALA A 168 -15.91 12.68 1.15
N LEU A 169 -14.83 12.15 0.55
CA LEU A 169 -13.87 11.31 1.27
C LEU A 169 -13.11 12.08 2.37
N ASN A 170 -12.69 13.33 2.11
CA ASN A 170 -12.05 14.19 3.10
C ASN A 170 -12.99 14.50 4.27
N PHE A 171 -14.27 14.76 3.99
CA PHE A 171 -15.27 14.98 5.03
C PHE A 171 -15.43 13.76 5.93
N LEU A 172 -15.63 12.58 5.35
CA LEU A 172 -15.74 11.34 6.11
C LEU A 172 -14.45 11.03 6.90
N ALA A 173 -13.28 11.18 6.26
CA ALA A 173 -11.99 10.96 6.90
C ALA A 173 -11.72 11.93 8.05
N SER A 174 -12.26 13.15 8.00
CA SER A 174 -12.17 14.13 9.08
C SER A 174 -13.07 13.73 10.25
N ARG A 175 -14.33 13.39 9.96
CA ARG A 175 -15.34 12.96 10.94
C ARG A 175 -14.89 11.70 11.69
N ASP A 176 -14.40 10.71 10.96
CA ASP A 176 -14.12 9.37 11.48
C ASP A 176 -12.63 9.13 11.72
N PHE A 177 -11.81 10.19 11.73
CA PHE A 177 -10.36 10.15 11.74
C PHE A 177 -9.77 9.18 12.78
N GLN A 178 -10.32 9.18 13.99
CA GLN A 178 -9.83 8.36 15.10
C GLN A 178 -10.06 6.85 14.92
N GLN A 179 -10.93 6.46 13.97
CA GLN A 179 -11.25 5.06 13.68
C GLN A 179 -10.45 4.50 12.50
N TYR A 180 -9.67 5.32 11.81
CA TYR A 180 -8.80 4.85 10.73
C TYR A 180 -7.59 4.13 11.31
N GLU A 181 -7.14 3.10 10.59
CA GLU A 181 -5.77 2.59 10.73
C GLU A 181 -4.99 2.95 9.48
N ILE A 182 -3.73 3.34 9.66
CA ILE A 182 -2.87 3.82 8.60
C ILE A 182 -1.55 3.05 8.63
N GLY A 183 -1.18 2.48 7.49
CA GLY A 183 0.14 1.88 7.30
C GLY A 183 0.94 2.69 6.31
N ILE A 184 2.20 2.97 6.63
CA ILE A 184 3.18 3.46 5.65
C ILE A 184 4.09 2.30 5.29
N ILE A 185 4.31 2.11 4.00
CA ILE A 185 5.25 1.12 3.49
C ILE A 185 6.33 1.85 2.71
N GLN A 186 7.58 1.70 3.16
CA GLN A 186 8.76 2.08 2.40
C GLN A 186 9.22 0.92 1.54
N CYS A 187 9.40 1.18 0.25
CA CYS A 187 9.91 0.24 -0.73
C CYS A 187 11.34 0.64 -1.14
N LYS A 188 12.28 -0.30 -1.11
CA LYS A 188 13.64 -0.05 -1.67
C LYS A 188 14.12 -1.25 -2.48
N THR A 189 14.76 -0.98 -3.61
CA THR A 189 15.33 -2.01 -4.51
C THR A 189 16.74 -2.45 -4.12
N ASN A 190 17.33 -1.83 -3.09
CA ASN A 190 18.61 -2.20 -2.50
C ASN A 190 18.48 -2.11 -0.97
N TRP A 191 18.62 -3.24 -0.29
CA TRP A 191 18.51 -3.33 1.16
C TRP A 191 19.75 -2.74 1.88
N ASN A 192 20.97 -3.17 1.51
CA ASN A 192 22.20 -2.87 2.27
C ASN A 192 22.38 -1.38 2.56
N ASP A 193 22.25 -0.54 1.53
CA ASP A 193 22.53 0.90 1.64
C ASP A 193 21.34 1.69 2.18
N ASN A 194 20.12 1.15 2.06
CA ASN A 194 18.90 1.90 2.35
C ASN A 194 18.21 1.49 3.66
N ALA A 195 18.64 0.43 4.35
CA ALA A 195 18.01 -0.04 5.60
C ALA A 195 17.94 1.02 6.72
N GLN A 196 18.85 2.00 6.69
CA GLN A 196 18.87 3.10 7.67
C GLN A 196 17.70 4.08 7.51
N ILE A 197 17.21 4.26 6.28
CA ILE A 197 16.12 5.18 5.96
C ILE A 197 14.81 4.74 6.63
N PRO A 198 14.29 3.52 6.41
CA PRO A 198 13.05 3.09 7.07
C PRO A 198 13.20 3.04 8.59
N MET A 199 14.38 2.66 9.11
CA MET A 199 14.66 2.72 10.55
C MET A 199 14.52 4.16 11.10
N LEU A 200 15.12 5.14 10.43
CA LEU A 200 15.06 6.54 10.85
C LEU A 200 13.62 7.06 10.87
N TRP A 201 12.84 6.74 9.83
CA TRP A 201 11.47 7.22 9.73
C TRP A 201 10.53 6.57 10.74
N ASP A 202 10.66 5.27 10.98
CA ASP A 202 9.92 4.60 12.04
C ASP A 202 10.25 5.19 13.42
N MET A 203 11.52 5.54 13.68
CA MET A 203 11.92 6.27 14.89
C MET A 203 11.28 7.66 14.97
N ILE A 204 11.25 8.42 13.88
CA ILE A 204 10.61 9.75 13.83
C ILE A 204 9.12 9.61 14.17
N TYR A 205 8.39 8.73 13.47
CA TYR A 205 6.96 8.48 13.69
C TYR A 205 6.67 8.02 15.11
N SER A 206 7.44 7.05 15.62
CA SER A 206 7.29 6.51 16.98
C SER A 206 7.54 7.57 18.05
N ALA A 207 8.49 8.49 17.84
CA ALA A 207 8.79 9.57 18.77
C ALA A 207 7.75 10.71 18.72
N GLY A 208 6.86 10.74 17.73
CA GLY A 208 5.98 11.89 17.48
C GLY A 208 6.75 13.15 17.05
N GLY A 209 7.93 12.95 16.46
CA GLY A 209 8.89 14.02 16.13
C GLY A 209 9.87 14.35 17.26
N PHE A 210 10.73 15.33 17.02
CA PHE A 210 11.75 15.82 17.94
C PHE A 210 11.58 17.32 18.16
N ARG A 211 10.78 17.70 19.18
CA ARG A 211 10.39 19.10 19.46
C ARG A 211 11.59 20.04 19.61
N GLY A 212 12.64 19.61 20.32
CA GLY A 212 13.87 20.40 20.50
C GLY A 212 14.70 20.60 19.21
N ARG A 213 14.29 19.99 18.10
CA ARG A 213 14.90 20.11 16.76
C ARG A 213 13.93 20.62 15.71
N ASN A 214 12.75 21.14 16.12
CA ASN A 214 11.68 21.57 15.23
C ASN A 214 11.26 20.51 14.21
N ILE A 215 11.33 19.22 14.59
CA ILE A 215 10.79 18.12 13.80
C ILE A 215 9.47 17.73 14.46
N THR A 216 8.36 17.88 13.76
CA THR A 216 7.03 17.51 14.28
C THR A 216 6.29 16.61 13.30
N ILE A 217 5.24 15.96 13.78
CA ILE A 217 4.42 15.06 12.96
C ILE A 217 2.97 15.47 13.10
N GLY A 218 2.27 15.49 11.98
CA GLY A 218 0.93 16.01 11.91
C GLY A 218 0.91 17.49 11.55
N LYS A 219 -0.21 17.94 11.00
CA LYS A 219 -0.56 19.36 10.86
C LYS A 219 -2.08 19.52 10.86
N ASN A 220 -2.55 20.76 10.96
CA ASN A 220 -3.98 21.09 10.92
C ASN A 220 -4.83 20.32 11.94
N GLY A 221 -4.26 19.97 13.10
CA GLY A 221 -4.94 19.22 14.17
C GLY A 221 -4.97 17.70 13.98
N TYR A 222 -4.42 17.17 12.87
CA TYR A 222 -4.32 15.74 12.62
C TYR A 222 -2.94 15.21 13.03
N SER A 223 -2.92 14.03 13.63
CA SER A 223 -1.69 13.33 14.04
C SER A 223 -1.91 11.83 14.02
N ILE A 224 -0.89 11.07 13.65
CA ILE A 224 -0.88 9.60 13.77
C ILE A 224 -1.04 9.10 15.21
N GLN A 225 -0.93 9.96 16.21
CA GLN A 225 -1.20 9.59 17.61
C GLN A 225 -2.70 9.58 17.94
N ASN A 226 -3.52 10.16 17.07
CA ASN A 226 -4.97 10.29 17.26
C ASN A 226 -5.76 9.34 16.35
N ILE A 227 -5.11 8.38 15.69
CA ILE A 227 -5.77 7.36 14.85
C ILE A 227 -5.83 6.04 15.60
N HIS A 228 -6.61 5.07 15.11
CA HIS A 228 -6.78 3.80 15.80
C HIS A 228 -5.47 3.01 15.87
N GLN A 229 -4.74 2.96 14.76
CA GLN A 229 -3.44 2.30 14.69
C GLN A 229 -2.58 2.90 13.57
N PHE A 230 -1.30 3.10 13.86
CA PHE A 230 -0.28 3.46 12.87
C PHE A 230 0.76 2.35 12.76
N THR A 231 1.20 2.02 11.54
CA THR A 231 2.34 1.12 11.31
C THR A 231 3.27 1.68 10.25
N TYR A 232 4.56 1.43 10.40
CA TYR A 232 5.57 1.72 9.39
C TYR A 232 6.32 0.44 9.03
N SER A 233 6.20 0.01 7.78
CA SER A 233 6.78 -1.23 7.27
C SER A 233 7.86 -0.95 6.22
N PHE A 234 8.78 -1.91 6.07
CA PHE A 234 9.77 -1.89 5.02
C PHE A 234 9.58 -3.10 4.09
N VAL A 235 9.62 -2.88 2.79
CA VAL A 235 9.51 -3.92 1.76
C VAL A 235 10.65 -3.78 0.77
N THR A 236 11.47 -4.81 0.61
CA THR A 236 12.68 -4.69 -0.20
C THR A 236 12.89 -5.79 -1.21
N VAL A 237 13.73 -5.47 -2.21
CA VAL A 237 14.37 -6.45 -3.08
C VAL A 237 15.79 -6.67 -2.56
N PRO A 238 16.21 -7.92 -2.30
CA PRO A 238 17.59 -8.27 -1.96
C PRO A 238 18.60 -7.70 -2.95
N SER A 239 19.62 -7.00 -2.45
CA SER A 239 20.54 -6.16 -3.24
C SER A 239 21.35 -6.93 -4.29
N ASN A 240 21.63 -8.23 -4.05
CA ASN A 240 22.31 -9.10 -5.00
C ASN A 240 21.60 -10.46 -5.11
N GLN A 241 21.62 -11.07 -6.30
CA GLN A 241 21.00 -12.38 -6.54
C GLN A 241 21.60 -13.51 -5.67
N ASN A 242 22.85 -13.34 -5.23
CA ASN A 242 23.61 -14.35 -4.47
C ASN A 242 23.94 -13.91 -3.03
N GLN A 243 23.38 -12.80 -2.54
CA GLN A 243 23.61 -12.41 -1.15
C GLN A 243 22.71 -13.22 -0.23
N ASN A 244 23.31 -14.10 0.55
CA ASN A 244 22.66 -14.66 1.73
C ASN A 244 22.68 -13.58 2.82
N TYR A 245 21.50 -13.08 3.16
CA TYR A 245 21.34 -12.24 4.33
C TYR A 245 21.46 -13.12 5.57
N SER A 246 22.06 -12.60 6.63
CA SER A 246 22.06 -13.31 7.91
C SER A 246 21.50 -12.40 8.99
N SER A 247 20.91 -13.02 10.01
CA SER A 247 20.29 -12.33 11.14
C SER A 247 21.22 -11.38 11.90
N ASN A 248 22.54 -11.51 11.71
CA ASN A 248 23.57 -10.69 12.35
C ASN A 248 24.06 -9.52 11.48
N GLN A 249 23.63 -9.42 10.22
CA GLN A 249 24.00 -8.29 9.38
C GLN A 249 23.30 -7.01 9.88
N VAL A 250 24.06 -5.91 9.88
CA VAL A 250 23.58 -4.59 10.33
C VAL A 250 22.34 -4.15 9.55
N ALA A 251 22.30 -4.39 8.23
CA ALA A 251 21.15 -4.06 7.40
C ALA A 251 19.85 -4.77 7.86
N VAL A 252 19.95 -6.01 8.35
CA VAL A 252 18.83 -6.77 8.91
C VAL A 252 18.45 -6.23 10.28
N LYS A 253 19.43 -6.03 11.17
CA LYS A 253 19.20 -5.51 12.53
C LYS A 253 18.48 -4.17 12.55
N ARG A 254 18.82 -3.26 11.62
CA ARG A 254 18.21 -1.92 11.49
C ARG A 254 16.70 -1.96 11.29
N VAL A 255 16.19 -2.98 10.61
CA VAL A 255 14.76 -3.07 10.23
C VAL A 255 14.00 -4.14 11.00
N THR A 256 14.65 -4.85 11.92
CA THR A 256 14.05 -5.95 12.68
C THR A 256 12.88 -5.50 13.56
N ASN A 257 12.96 -4.27 14.10
CA ASN A 257 12.01 -3.74 15.09
C ASN A 257 11.08 -2.66 14.53
N LEU A 258 10.94 -2.56 13.20
CA LEU A 258 10.00 -1.61 12.61
C LEU A 258 8.57 -1.92 13.08
N SER A 259 7.80 -0.89 13.42
CA SER A 259 6.44 -1.04 13.97
C SER A 259 5.50 -1.87 13.09
N GLY A 260 5.60 -1.77 11.77
CA GLY A 260 4.88 -2.59 10.81
C GLY A 260 5.65 -3.83 10.32
N GLY A 261 6.95 -3.92 10.62
CA GLY A 261 7.81 -5.05 10.26
C GLY A 261 8.59 -4.92 8.96
N ASN A 262 9.47 -5.90 8.73
CA ASN A 262 10.36 -6.00 7.58
C ASN A 262 9.93 -7.17 6.66
N TYR A 263 9.70 -6.87 5.39
CA TYR A 263 9.21 -7.81 4.40
C TYR A 263 9.99 -7.76 3.08
N TRP A 264 9.77 -8.79 2.26
CA TRP A 264 10.29 -8.87 0.91
C TRP A 264 9.38 -9.72 0.00
N GLY A 265 9.71 -9.77 -1.29
CA GLY A 265 8.99 -10.60 -2.27
C GLY A 265 9.54 -12.02 -2.41
N GLN A 266 9.98 -12.64 -1.31
CA GLN A 266 10.56 -13.99 -1.23
C GLN A 266 9.91 -14.76 -0.07
N PRO A 267 10.04 -16.10 -0.02
CA PRO A 267 9.65 -16.86 1.17
C PRO A 267 10.31 -16.31 2.43
N THR A 268 9.64 -16.46 3.58
CA THR A 268 10.17 -16.00 4.86
C THR A 268 11.48 -16.69 5.19
N GLU A 269 12.49 -15.90 5.49
CA GLU A 269 13.74 -16.36 6.08
C GLU A 269 13.78 -15.91 7.54
N GLN A 270 13.81 -16.90 8.44
CA GLN A 270 13.72 -16.68 9.87
C GLN A 270 14.83 -15.72 10.34
N HIS A 271 14.42 -14.73 11.14
CA HIS A 271 15.31 -13.68 11.66
C HIS A 271 15.96 -12.76 10.59
N VAL A 272 15.49 -12.80 9.34
CA VAL A 272 15.95 -11.94 8.24
C VAL A 272 14.81 -11.05 7.74
N ALA A 273 13.84 -11.61 7.03
CA ALA A 273 12.67 -10.91 6.50
C ALA A 273 11.50 -11.88 6.33
N LYS A 274 10.29 -11.34 6.49
CA LYS A 274 9.05 -12.07 6.22
C LYS A 274 8.66 -11.93 4.75
N SER A 275 8.00 -12.94 4.21
CA SER A 275 7.27 -12.78 2.95
C SER A 275 6.22 -11.68 3.10
N ILE A 276 6.08 -10.84 2.07
CA ILE A 276 5.06 -9.78 2.04
C ILE A 276 3.65 -10.32 2.25
N LYS A 277 3.37 -11.60 1.95
CA LYS A 277 2.06 -12.20 2.23
C LYS A 277 1.70 -12.25 3.71
N GLU A 278 2.68 -12.17 4.61
CA GLU A 278 2.45 -12.14 6.06
C GLU A 278 2.03 -10.76 6.57
N ILE A 279 2.17 -9.70 5.77
CA ILE A 279 1.77 -8.34 6.17
C ILE A 279 0.28 -8.26 6.49
N PHE A 280 -0.52 -9.07 5.79
CA PHE A 280 -1.97 -9.14 5.94
C PHE A 280 -2.41 -9.54 7.34
N THR A 281 -1.77 -10.55 7.91
CA THR A 281 -2.07 -11.04 9.26
C THR A 281 -1.41 -10.20 10.34
N ASN A 282 -0.23 -9.63 10.06
CA ASN A 282 0.52 -8.85 11.04
C ASN A 282 -0.06 -7.45 11.24
N ASN A 283 -0.49 -6.80 10.16
CA ASN A 283 -0.80 -5.37 10.17
C ASN A 283 -2.25 -5.04 9.79
N PHE A 284 -2.93 -5.88 8.99
CA PHE A 284 -4.19 -5.49 8.37
C PHE A 284 -5.40 -6.32 8.81
N ASN A 285 -5.26 -7.11 9.88
CA ASN A 285 -6.26 -8.09 10.29
C ASN A 285 -7.62 -7.46 10.62
N ASN A 286 -7.64 -6.24 11.17
CA ASN A 286 -8.87 -5.54 11.50
C ASN A 286 -9.68 -5.16 10.26
N GLY A 287 -9.04 -4.88 9.13
CA GLY A 287 -9.69 -4.38 7.92
C GLY A 287 -10.48 -5.42 7.11
N THR A 288 -10.50 -6.68 7.57
CA THR A 288 -11.04 -7.82 6.83
C THR A 288 -11.68 -8.84 7.78
N SER A 289 -12.74 -9.52 7.34
CA SER A 289 -13.28 -10.69 8.05
C SER A 289 -12.59 -12.00 7.65
N GLY A 290 -11.57 -11.91 6.80
CA GLY A 290 -10.79 -13.04 6.31
C GLY A 290 -10.37 -12.84 4.86
N ILE A 291 -9.10 -12.51 4.63
CA ILE A 291 -8.58 -12.19 3.28
C ILE A 291 -8.80 -13.31 2.27
N ARG A 292 -8.63 -14.58 2.67
CA ARG A 292 -8.88 -15.74 1.80
C ARG A 292 -10.30 -15.76 1.25
N ASN A 293 -11.31 -15.44 2.06
CA ASN A 293 -12.70 -15.41 1.62
C ASN A 293 -12.94 -14.26 0.64
N GLY A 294 -12.34 -13.09 0.89
CA GLY A 294 -12.40 -11.95 -0.03
C GLY A 294 -11.81 -12.29 -1.39
N ILE A 295 -10.61 -12.88 -1.42
CA ILE A 295 -9.95 -13.31 -2.65
C ILE A 295 -10.78 -14.38 -3.38
N ARG A 296 -11.25 -15.41 -2.68
CA ARG A 296 -12.06 -16.49 -3.29
C ARG A 296 -13.30 -15.94 -4.01
N ASN A 297 -13.98 -14.97 -3.39
CA ASN A 297 -15.15 -14.30 -3.99
C ASN A 297 -14.78 -13.37 -5.16
N ALA A 298 -13.55 -12.89 -5.21
CA ALA A 298 -13.03 -11.99 -6.23
C ALA A 298 -12.55 -12.72 -7.50
N ILE A 299 -12.03 -13.95 -7.39
CA ILE A 299 -11.43 -14.71 -8.51
C ILE A 299 -12.32 -14.72 -9.76
N PRO A 300 -13.63 -15.06 -9.70
CA PRO A 300 -14.48 -15.08 -10.89
C PRO A 300 -14.67 -13.69 -11.54
N LYS A 301 -14.39 -12.61 -10.80
CA LYS A 301 -14.60 -11.22 -11.18
C LYS A 301 -13.33 -10.55 -11.73
N PHE A 302 -12.19 -11.25 -11.76
CA PHE A 302 -10.97 -10.78 -12.42
C PHE A 302 -10.98 -10.96 -13.94
N ASN A 303 -11.87 -11.81 -14.47
CA ASN A 303 -12.00 -12.06 -15.91
C ASN A 303 -12.24 -10.76 -16.71
N PRO A 304 -11.83 -10.73 -17.99
CA PRO A 304 -12.14 -9.62 -18.88
C PRO A 304 -13.63 -9.24 -18.83
N ASN A 305 -13.91 -7.94 -18.88
CA ASN A 305 -15.27 -7.36 -18.82
C ASN A 305 -16.02 -7.53 -17.48
N GLN A 306 -15.37 -8.05 -16.42
CA GLN A 306 -15.93 -8.09 -15.07
C GLN A 306 -15.51 -6.88 -14.23
N VAL A 307 -16.18 -6.67 -13.09
CA VAL A 307 -15.99 -5.48 -12.23
C VAL A 307 -14.56 -5.31 -11.68
N LEU A 308 -13.78 -6.41 -11.57
CA LEU A 308 -12.38 -6.38 -11.10
C LEU A 308 -11.36 -6.59 -12.23
N SER A 309 -11.78 -6.55 -13.50
CA SER A 309 -10.87 -6.64 -14.65
C SER A 309 -9.76 -5.59 -14.67
N TYR A 310 -9.91 -4.50 -13.91
CA TYR A 310 -8.89 -3.46 -13.78
C TYR A 310 -7.60 -3.94 -13.09
N PHE A 311 -7.59 -5.13 -12.48
CA PHE A 311 -6.36 -5.77 -12.00
C PHE A 311 -5.50 -6.39 -13.11
N ASP A 312 -6.09 -6.64 -14.29
CA ASP A 312 -5.44 -7.19 -15.48
C ASP A 312 -4.59 -8.46 -15.24
N ILE A 313 -5.08 -9.34 -14.36
CA ILE A 313 -4.38 -10.58 -14.00
C ILE A 313 -4.71 -11.76 -14.91
N ILE A 314 -5.84 -11.71 -15.61
CA ILE A 314 -6.30 -12.70 -16.59
C ILE A 314 -6.18 -12.10 -18.00
#